data_AF-A0A1L5KWV1-F1
#
_entry.id   AF-A0A1L5KWV1-F1
#
_cell.length_a   1.000
_cell.length_b   1.000
_cell.length_c   1.000
_cell.angle_alpha   90.00
_cell.angle_beta   90.00
_cell.angle_gamma   90.00
#
_symmetry.space_group_name_H-M   'P 1'
#
loop_
_entity.id
_entity.type
_entity.pdbx_description
1 polymer ?
#
loop_
_entity_poly.entity_id
_entity_poly.type
_entity_poly.pdbx_seq_one_letter_code
_entity_poly.pdbx_strand_id
1 'polypeptide(L)'
;DNTYYFRSWGAAYKNAWAKVNNVWYYFDGNGKKYTSGWLTYKGNKYYLKSDGTMLANEWLDGKYYFKSWGGMYKNEWGKSGDTWYWFNADGTKRTQKGWFLYDKNYYYLDKDGKMLTGWVYHDGNYYYMKSWGGMAHDEWILHDKNWYYFKSWGGMYHDQWLTLNGSQYYFAAGAEDIRTAPLRSMENSTNSMLPDAESRKDGSTSENTAVTAKQTVL
;
A
#
# COMPACT_ATOMS: atom_id res chain seq x y z
N ASP A 1 15.72 -26.80 -28.25
CA ASP A 1 14.46 -27.08 -28.97
C ASP A 1 13.76 -25.81 -29.41
N ASN A 2 13.34 -25.74 -30.68
CA ASN A 2 12.56 -24.61 -31.21
C ASN A 2 11.06 -24.95 -31.08
N THR A 3 10.38 -24.43 -30.07
CA THR A 3 8.92 -24.62 -29.91
C THR A 3 8.17 -23.51 -30.65
N TYR A 4 7.26 -23.91 -31.55
CA TYR A 4 6.38 -23.02 -32.31
C TYR A 4 4.93 -23.24 -31.90
N TYR A 5 4.14 -22.17 -31.86
CA TYR A 5 2.69 -22.25 -31.64
C TYR A 5 1.97 -21.55 -32.78
N PHE A 6 0.89 -22.19 -33.24
CA PHE A 6 0.11 -21.75 -34.37
C PHE A 6 -1.30 -21.34 -33.91
N ARG A 7 -1.85 -20.34 -34.59
CA ARG A 7 -3.26 -19.95 -34.48
C ARG A 7 -4.14 -21.05 -35.08
N SER A 8 -5.44 -21.02 -34.78
CA SER A 8 -6.41 -22.00 -35.28
C SER A 8 -6.46 -22.12 -36.81
N TRP A 9 -6.03 -21.09 -37.54
CA TRP A 9 -5.93 -21.08 -39.00
C TRP A 9 -4.50 -21.31 -39.54
N GLY A 10 -3.60 -21.86 -38.73
CA GLY A 10 -2.27 -22.35 -39.17
C GLY A 10 -1.14 -21.31 -39.22
N ALA A 11 -1.40 -20.04 -38.90
CA ALA A 11 -0.35 -19.01 -38.84
C ALA A 11 0.39 -19.03 -37.49
N ALA A 12 1.73 -18.98 -37.51
CA ALA A 12 2.53 -18.90 -36.28
C ALA A 12 2.32 -17.56 -35.54
N TYR A 13 2.37 -17.58 -34.21
CA TYR A 13 2.49 -16.35 -33.42
C TYR A 13 3.85 -15.71 -33.66
N LYS A 14 3.89 -14.46 -34.12
CA LYS A 14 5.13 -13.69 -34.38
C LYS A 14 5.05 -12.33 -33.72
N ASN A 15 6.11 -11.92 -33.04
CA ASN A 15 6.16 -10.68 -32.24
C ASN A 15 4.92 -10.49 -31.35
N ALA A 16 4.46 -11.59 -30.75
CA ALA A 16 3.15 -11.65 -30.12
C ALA A 16 3.15 -12.55 -28.90
N TRP A 17 2.29 -12.18 -27.96
CA TRP A 17 1.92 -13.00 -26.83
C TRP A 17 0.96 -14.11 -27.25
N ALA A 18 1.11 -15.30 -26.68
CA ALA A 18 0.10 -16.34 -26.74
C ALA A 18 -0.10 -16.97 -25.35
N LYS A 19 -1.35 -17.28 -25.04
CA LYS A 19 -1.74 -17.96 -23.80
C LYS A 19 -2.01 -19.42 -24.12
N VAL A 20 -1.25 -20.32 -23.50
CA VAL A 20 -1.34 -21.77 -23.70
C VAL A 20 -1.48 -22.42 -22.33
N ASN A 21 -2.52 -23.23 -22.13
CA ASN A 21 -2.82 -23.88 -20.85
C ASN A 21 -2.79 -22.89 -19.66
N ASN A 22 -3.42 -21.73 -19.84
CA ASN A 22 -3.47 -20.63 -18.89
C ASN A 22 -2.12 -19.92 -18.59
N VAL A 23 -1.03 -20.29 -19.27
CA VAL A 23 0.30 -19.67 -19.11
C VAL A 23 0.63 -18.79 -20.32
N TRP A 24 1.22 -17.62 -20.07
CA TRP A 24 1.63 -16.69 -21.11
C TRP A 24 3.06 -16.95 -21.58
N TYR A 25 3.24 -16.89 -22.90
CA TYR A 25 4.50 -16.99 -23.61
C TYR A 25 4.59 -15.85 -24.63
N TYR A 26 5.81 -15.43 -24.96
CA TYR A 26 6.06 -14.50 -26.06
C TYR A 26 6.78 -15.23 -27.21
N PHE A 27 6.42 -14.91 -28.46
CA PHE A 27 7.07 -15.44 -29.65
C PHE A 27 7.75 -14.32 -30.42
N ASP A 28 9.00 -14.54 -30.83
CA ASP A 28 9.81 -13.57 -31.55
C ASP A 28 9.34 -13.38 -33.01
N GLY A 29 10.07 -12.58 -33.79
CA GLY A 29 9.73 -12.31 -35.20
C GLY A 29 9.76 -13.54 -36.11
N ASN A 30 10.48 -14.60 -35.70
CA ASN A 30 10.55 -15.88 -36.39
C ASN A 30 9.49 -16.86 -35.89
N GLY A 31 8.72 -16.47 -34.88
CA GLY A 31 7.70 -17.30 -34.23
C GLY A 31 8.26 -18.34 -33.28
N LYS A 32 9.51 -18.17 -32.85
CA LYS A 32 10.14 -19.02 -31.84
C LYS A 32 9.80 -18.50 -30.45
N LYS A 33 9.53 -19.41 -29.50
CA LYS A 33 9.30 -19.09 -28.09
C LYS A 33 10.50 -18.31 -27.50
N TYR A 34 10.21 -17.13 -26.95
CA TYR A 34 11.17 -16.24 -26.31
C TYR A 34 11.51 -16.75 -24.91
N THR A 35 12.81 -16.89 -24.62
CA THR A 35 13.33 -17.49 -23.38
C THR A 35 14.54 -16.72 -22.81
N SER A 36 14.81 -15.53 -23.33
CA SER A 36 16.01 -14.74 -23.03
C SER A 36 15.87 -13.79 -21.83
N GLY A 37 14.87 -13.99 -20.96
CA GLY A 37 14.63 -13.13 -19.80
C GLY A 37 13.82 -11.87 -20.14
N TRP A 38 14.44 -10.70 -19.96
CA TRP A 38 13.76 -9.40 -20.05
C TRP A 38 13.23 -9.11 -21.46
N LEU A 39 11.96 -8.72 -21.54
CA LEU A 39 11.27 -8.31 -22.76
C LEU A 39 10.63 -6.93 -22.56
N THR A 40 10.89 -6.00 -23.48
CA THR A 40 10.15 -4.74 -23.57
C THR A 40 9.08 -4.86 -24.64
N TYR A 41 7.81 -4.68 -24.26
CA TYR A 41 6.67 -4.74 -25.17
C TYR A 41 5.70 -3.60 -24.88
N LYS A 42 5.44 -2.74 -25.88
CA LYS A 42 4.55 -1.57 -25.78
C LYS A 42 4.82 -0.71 -24.53
N GLY A 43 6.09 -0.40 -24.27
CA GLY A 43 6.51 0.47 -23.15
C GLY A 43 6.57 -0.20 -21.76
N ASN A 44 6.19 -1.48 -21.67
CA ASN A 44 6.22 -2.25 -20.43
C ASN A 44 7.35 -3.29 -20.45
N LYS A 45 7.93 -3.57 -19.28
CA LYS A 45 8.93 -4.62 -19.10
C LYS A 45 8.28 -5.87 -18.52
N TYR A 46 8.62 -7.01 -19.10
CA TYR A 46 8.19 -8.35 -18.72
C TYR A 46 9.44 -9.21 -18.54
N TYR A 47 9.28 -10.36 -17.88
CA TYR A 47 10.34 -11.34 -17.78
C TYR A 47 9.81 -12.73 -18.13
N LEU A 48 10.50 -13.39 -19.05
CA LEU A 48 10.22 -14.75 -19.48
C LEU A 48 11.27 -15.67 -18.85
N LYS A 49 10.83 -16.63 -18.04
CA LYS A 49 11.69 -17.66 -17.45
C LYS A 49 12.38 -18.50 -18.55
N SER A 50 13.35 -19.32 -18.15
CA SER A 50 14.09 -20.19 -19.08
C SER A 50 13.20 -21.17 -19.85
N ASP A 51 12.07 -21.58 -19.27
CA ASP A 51 11.04 -22.40 -19.92
C ASP A 51 10.10 -21.59 -20.84
N GLY A 52 10.28 -20.27 -20.90
CA GLY A 52 9.51 -19.30 -21.69
C GLY A 52 8.24 -18.78 -21.00
N THR A 53 7.94 -19.25 -19.80
CA THR A 53 6.75 -18.81 -19.06
C THR A 53 6.95 -17.39 -18.52
N MET A 54 5.93 -16.55 -18.65
CA MET A 54 5.95 -15.18 -18.14
C MET A 54 5.78 -15.13 -16.63
N LEU A 55 6.61 -14.34 -15.94
CA LEU A 55 6.39 -14.01 -14.52
C LEU A 55 5.14 -13.12 -14.36
N ALA A 56 4.30 -13.45 -13.39
CA ALA A 56 3.13 -12.67 -13.01
C ALA A 56 2.78 -12.93 -11.54
N ASN A 57 2.50 -11.87 -10.76
CA ASN A 57 2.34 -11.95 -9.29
C ASN A 57 3.52 -12.64 -8.58
N GLU A 58 4.73 -12.46 -9.10
CA GLU A 58 5.92 -13.19 -8.64
C GLU A 58 7.12 -12.25 -8.55
N TRP A 59 8.05 -12.60 -7.66
CA TRP A 59 9.33 -11.92 -7.50
C TRP A 59 10.36 -12.45 -8.49
N LEU A 60 11.23 -11.55 -8.98
CA LEU A 60 12.48 -11.90 -9.61
C LEU A 60 13.64 -11.39 -8.75
N ASP A 61 14.49 -12.32 -8.31
CA ASP A 61 15.70 -12.07 -7.51
C ASP A 61 15.47 -11.24 -6.22
N GLY A 62 14.24 -11.28 -5.68
CA GLY A 62 13.82 -10.44 -4.54
C GLY A 62 13.86 -8.93 -4.80
N LYS A 63 14.07 -8.51 -6.06
CA LYS A 63 14.33 -7.13 -6.48
C LYS A 63 13.21 -6.56 -7.33
N TYR A 64 12.63 -7.35 -8.22
CA TYR A 64 11.54 -6.93 -9.10
C TYR A 64 10.26 -7.71 -8.76
N TYR A 65 9.11 -7.07 -8.92
CA TYR A 65 7.82 -7.74 -8.77
C TYR A 65 6.94 -7.44 -9.97
N PHE A 66 6.16 -8.44 -10.39
CA PHE A 66 5.33 -8.38 -11.59
C PHE A 66 3.84 -8.34 -11.23
N LYS A 67 3.10 -7.48 -11.91
CA LYS A 67 1.64 -7.37 -11.85
C LYS A 67 0.98 -8.66 -12.33
N SER A 68 -0.31 -8.81 -12.07
CA SER A 68 -1.09 -9.97 -12.50
C SER A 68 -1.10 -10.19 -14.02
N TRP A 69 -0.95 -9.12 -14.81
CA TRP A 69 -0.82 -9.18 -16.27
C TRP A 69 0.64 -9.29 -16.75
N GLY A 70 1.60 -9.41 -15.84
CA GLY A 70 3.02 -9.70 -16.13
C GLY A 70 3.92 -8.50 -16.33
N GLY A 71 3.39 -7.28 -16.29
CA GLY A 71 4.24 -6.08 -16.31
C GLY A 71 4.93 -5.86 -14.98
N MET A 72 6.20 -5.48 -15.05
CA MET A 72 6.98 -5.07 -13.88
C MET A 72 6.44 -3.77 -13.26
N TYR A 73 6.31 -3.73 -11.94
CA TYR A 73 6.05 -2.49 -11.21
C TYR A 73 7.20 -1.48 -11.38
N LYS A 74 6.89 -0.19 -11.56
CA LYS A 74 7.90 0.89 -11.62
C LYS A 74 7.28 2.25 -11.25
N ASN A 75 8.01 3.07 -10.50
CA ASN A 75 7.55 4.38 -10.00
C ASN A 75 6.18 4.33 -9.33
N GLU A 76 5.90 3.26 -8.59
CA GLU A 76 4.59 3.03 -8.00
C GLU A 76 4.67 2.05 -6.82
N TRP A 77 3.62 2.05 -6.00
CA TRP A 77 3.41 1.04 -4.97
C TRP A 77 2.93 -0.27 -5.59
N GLY A 78 3.53 -1.39 -5.16
CA GLY A 78 3.08 -2.74 -5.50
C GLY A 78 2.86 -3.59 -4.26
N LYS A 79 1.82 -4.43 -4.30
CA LYS A 79 1.43 -5.30 -3.18
C LYS A 79 1.80 -6.75 -3.48
N SER A 80 2.58 -7.37 -2.60
CA SER A 80 2.92 -8.80 -2.64
C SER A 80 2.40 -9.47 -1.38
N GLY A 81 1.42 -10.38 -1.54
CA GLY A 81 0.60 -10.85 -0.43
C GLY A 81 -0.10 -9.67 0.24
N ASP A 82 0.08 -9.53 1.55
CA ASP A 82 -0.46 -8.40 2.33
C ASP A 82 0.51 -7.24 2.52
N THR A 83 1.71 -7.33 1.95
CA THR A 83 2.76 -6.32 2.16
C THR A 83 2.90 -5.39 0.96
N TRP A 84 2.97 -4.09 1.24
CA TRP A 84 3.23 -3.06 0.25
C TRP A 84 4.72 -2.73 0.14
N TYR A 85 5.17 -2.47 -1.08
CA TYR A 85 6.54 -2.10 -1.43
C TYR A 85 6.52 -0.96 -2.46
N TRP A 86 7.48 -0.04 -2.36
CA TRP A 86 7.71 0.96 -3.40
C TRP A 86 8.70 0.43 -4.44
N PHE A 87 8.38 0.58 -5.72
CA PHE A 87 9.27 0.23 -6.83
C PHE A 87 9.81 1.50 -7.50
N ASN A 88 11.14 1.61 -7.58
CA ASN A 88 11.85 2.74 -8.17
C ASN A 88 11.66 2.80 -9.70
N ALA A 89 12.21 3.84 -10.34
CA ALA A 89 12.10 4.04 -11.79
C ALA A 89 12.69 2.90 -12.63
N ASP A 90 13.74 2.26 -12.12
CA ASP A 90 14.36 1.09 -12.73
C ASP A 90 13.62 -0.23 -12.45
N GLY A 91 12.52 -0.17 -11.69
CA GLY A 91 11.68 -1.29 -11.28
C GLY A 91 12.12 -2.00 -10.02
N THR A 92 13.17 -1.52 -9.36
CA THR A 92 13.73 -2.19 -8.20
C THR A 92 12.94 -1.84 -6.94
N LYS A 93 12.72 -2.84 -6.08
CA LYS A 93 12.16 -2.63 -4.75
C LYS A 93 13.08 -1.69 -3.96
N ARG A 94 12.51 -0.62 -3.42
CA ARG A 94 13.18 0.26 -2.46
C ARG A 94 13.39 -0.49 -1.13
N THR A 95 14.63 -0.58 -0.67
CA THR A 95 14.99 -1.23 0.61
C THR A 95 15.59 -0.26 1.63
N GLN A 96 15.51 1.04 1.36
CA GLN A 96 15.96 2.05 2.30
C GLN A 96 14.97 2.14 3.47
N LYS A 97 15.38 1.67 4.65
CA LYS A 97 14.64 1.84 5.90
C LYS A 97 14.43 3.32 6.19
N GLY A 98 13.25 3.65 6.71
CA GLY A 98 12.93 4.98 7.22
C GLY A 98 11.87 5.70 6.40
N TRP A 99 11.86 7.02 6.52
CA TRP A 99 10.87 7.89 5.90
C TRP A 99 10.93 7.86 4.37
N PHE A 100 9.74 7.84 3.77
CA PHE A 100 9.54 7.94 2.33
C PHE A 100 8.39 8.89 2.05
N LEU A 101 8.68 10.01 1.37
CA LEU A 101 7.67 10.98 0.96
C LEU A 101 7.18 10.64 -0.45
N TYR A 102 5.88 10.40 -0.59
CA TYR A 102 5.25 10.19 -1.89
C TYR A 102 3.86 10.81 -1.89
N ASP A 103 3.55 11.54 -2.96
CA ASP A 103 2.26 12.22 -3.15
C ASP A 103 1.82 13.00 -1.89
N LYS A 104 2.74 13.81 -1.35
CA LYS A 104 2.55 14.64 -0.15
C LYS A 104 2.27 13.88 1.16
N ASN A 105 2.41 12.56 1.17
CA ASN A 105 2.22 11.72 2.34
C ASN A 105 3.55 11.06 2.76
N TYR A 106 3.82 11.01 4.06
CA TYR A 106 4.96 10.30 4.62
C TYR A 106 4.59 8.84 4.91
N TYR A 107 5.44 7.93 4.46
CA TYR A 107 5.38 6.50 4.74
C TYR A 107 6.64 6.11 5.50
N TYR A 108 6.59 4.99 6.22
CA TYR A 108 7.77 4.44 6.90
C TYR A 108 8.04 3.03 6.40
N LEU A 109 9.25 2.79 5.90
CA LEU A 109 9.67 1.50 5.39
C LEU A 109 10.60 0.79 6.37
N ASP A 110 10.49 -0.54 6.47
CA ASP A 110 11.47 -1.36 7.17
C ASP A 110 12.75 -1.60 6.33
N LYS A 111 13.70 -2.35 6.88
CA LYS A 111 14.98 -2.68 6.22
C LYS A 111 14.84 -3.53 4.95
N ASP A 112 13.72 -4.24 4.80
CA ASP A 112 13.45 -5.11 3.66
C ASP A 112 12.56 -4.41 2.62
N GLY A 113 12.20 -3.15 2.86
CA GLY A 113 11.37 -2.30 2.01
C GLY A 113 9.87 -2.42 2.26
N LYS A 114 9.45 -3.12 3.32
CA LYS A 114 8.03 -3.29 3.64
C LYS A 114 7.49 -1.99 4.20
N MET A 115 6.35 -1.54 3.68
CA MET A 115 5.60 -0.43 4.25
C MET A 115 5.04 -0.82 5.62
N LEU A 116 5.31 -0.01 6.63
CA LEU A 116 4.77 -0.21 7.97
C LEU A 116 3.41 0.45 8.14
N THR A 117 2.59 -0.16 8.99
CA THR A 117 1.33 0.37 9.52
C THR A 117 1.36 0.29 11.05
N GLY A 118 0.60 1.13 11.74
CA GLY A 118 0.60 1.23 13.20
C GLY A 118 1.76 2.06 13.75
N TRP A 119 2.14 1.77 15.00
CA TRP A 119 3.14 2.54 15.74
C TRP A 119 4.56 2.40 15.18
N VAL A 120 5.25 3.54 15.05
CA VAL A 120 6.67 3.62 14.71
C VAL A 120 7.38 4.52 15.71
N TYR A 121 8.48 4.03 16.29
CA TYR A 121 9.41 4.83 17.08
C TYR A 121 10.64 5.18 16.25
N HIS A 122 10.95 6.48 16.15
CA HIS A 122 12.08 6.97 15.40
C HIS A 122 12.59 8.28 15.99
N ASP A 123 13.91 8.38 16.18
CA ASP A 123 14.61 9.60 16.62
C ASP A 123 13.98 10.27 17.85
N GLY A 124 13.71 9.49 18.90
CA GLY A 124 13.13 9.99 20.14
C GLY A 124 11.61 10.23 20.10
N ASN A 125 10.94 10.01 18.97
CA ASN A 125 9.54 10.35 18.77
C ASN A 125 8.69 9.16 18.32
N TYR A 126 7.40 9.19 18.67
CA TYR A 126 6.42 8.19 18.25
C TYR A 126 5.53 8.75 17.16
N TYR A 127 5.27 7.92 16.16
CA TYR A 127 4.45 8.20 15.00
C TYR A 127 3.42 7.09 14.85
N TYR A 128 2.32 7.39 14.17
CA TYR A 128 1.32 6.38 13.82
C TYR A 128 1.10 6.36 12.32
N MET A 129 1.37 5.22 11.71
CA MET A 129 1.12 4.96 10.29
C MET A 129 -0.30 4.42 10.16
N LYS A 130 -1.18 5.13 9.45
CA LYS A 130 -2.57 4.72 9.24
C LYS A 130 -2.66 3.40 8.45
N SER A 131 -3.83 2.77 8.39
CA SER A 131 -4.04 1.47 7.73
C SER A 131 -3.61 1.45 6.26
N TRP A 132 -3.76 2.58 5.55
CA TRP A 132 -3.32 2.75 4.17
C TRP A 132 -1.83 3.11 4.04
N GLY A 133 -1.12 3.28 5.17
CA GLY A 133 0.34 3.43 5.24
C GLY A 133 0.86 4.85 5.51
N GLY A 134 0.04 5.89 5.32
CA GLY A 134 0.47 7.26 5.56
C GLY A 134 0.51 7.65 7.03
N MET A 135 1.49 8.46 7.39
CA MET A 135 1.71 8.98 8.73
C MET A 135 0.57 9.90 9.15
N ALA A 136 0.12 9.75 10.40
CA ALA A 136 -0.79 10.70 11.02
C ALA A 136 -0.11 12.04 11.29
N HIS A 137 -0.79 13.14 11.00
CA HIS A 137 -0.33 14.49 11.32
C HIS A 137 -1.52 15.45 11.44
N ASP A 138 -1.42 16.44 12.34
CA ASP A 138 -2.47 17.41 12.63
C ASP A 138 -3.85 16.78 12.95
N GLU A 139 -3.85 15.57 13.51
CA GLU A 139 -5.06 14.77 13.66
C GLU A 139 -5.10 13.94 14.95
N TRP A 140 -6.34 13.64 15.35
CA TRP A 140 -6.64 12.68 16.41
C TRP A 140 -6.67 11.26 15.85
N ILE A 141 -6.08 10.31 16.58
CA ILE A 141 -6.15 8.86 16.30
C ILE A 141 -6.72 8.16 17.54
N LEU A 142 -7.75 7.35 17.32
CA LEU A 142 -8.26 6.40 18.29
C LEU A 142 -7.55 5.05 18.08
N HIS A 143 -6.85 4.57 19.10
CA HIS A 143 -6.18 3.29 19.08
C HIS A 143 -6.31 2.61 20.44
N ASP A 144 -6.75 1.36 20.47
CA ASP A 144 -7.00 0.61 21.72
C ASP A 144 -7.82 1.38 22.76
N LYS A 145 -8.93 2.00 22.30
CA LYS A 145 -9.84 2.84 23.12
C LYS A 145 -9.23 4.10 23.71
N ASN A 146 -8.03 4.48 23.27
CA ASN A 146 -7.31 5.64 23.75
C ASN A 146 -7.14 6.68 22.62
N TRP A 147 -7.26 7.96 22.97
CA TRP A 147 -7.07 9.07 22.03
C TRP A 147 -5.63 9.60 22.09
N TYR A 148 -5.05 9.75 20.90
CA TYR A 148 -3.73 10.34 20.67
C TYR A 148 -3.87 11.49 19.69
N TYR A 149 -3.03 12.52 19.84
CA TYR A 149 -2.96 13.61 18.88
C TYR A 149 -1.55 13.74 18.31
N PHE A 150 -1.45 13.94 17.00
CA PHE A 150 -0.17 14.04 16.29
C PHE A 150 0.07 15.47 15.81
N LYS A 151 1.29 15.96 16.04
CA LYS A 151 1.78 17.27 15.60
C LYS A 151 1.79 17.37 14.07
N SER A 152 1.99 18.58 13.54
CA SER A 152 2.07 18.81 12.09
C SER A 152 3.20 18.05 11.39
N TRP A 153 4.29 17.80 12.10
CA TRP A 153 5.41 16.96 11.62
C TRP A 153 5.23 15.47 11.95
N GLY A 154 4.10 15.08 12.54
CA GLY A 154 3.69 13.69 12.76
C GLY A 154 4.11 13.05 14.08
N GLY A 155 4.85 13.76 14.94
CA GLY A 155 5.15 13.23 16.28
C GLY A 155 3.96 13.33 17.21
N MET A 156 3.77 12.29 18.00
CA MET A 156 2.73 12.23 19.01
C MET A 156 2.95 13.29 20.11
N TYR A 157 1.88 13.93 20.56
CA TYR A 157 1.90 14.70 21.82
C TYR A 157 2.07 13.75 23.01
N HIS A 158 2.96 14.09 23.93
CA HIS A 158 3.16 13.42 25.21
C HIS A 158 3.72 14.40 26.23
N ASP A 159 3.42 14.17 27.52
CA ASP A 159 3.87 15.00 28.66
C ASP A 159 3.72 16.51 28.45
N GLN A 160 2.62 16.95 27.85
CA GLN A 160 2.38 18.36 27.56
C GLN A 160 0.90 18.67 27.35
N TRP A 161 0.58 19.95 27.49
CA TRP A 161 -0.73 20.50 27.15
C TRP A 161 -0.83 20.84 25.66
N LEU A 162 -2.02 20.67 25.11
CA LEU A 162 -2.43 21.10 23.78
C LEU A 162 -3.67 21.97 23.92
N THR A 163 -3.70 23.13 23.27
CA THR A 163 -4.91 23.96 23.16
C THR A 163 -5.43 23.89 21.73
N LEU A 164 -6.68 23.45 21.56
CA LEU A 164 -7.39 23.41 20.28
C LEU A 164 -8.73 24.11 20.44
N ASN A 165 -8.99 25.15 19.62
CA ASN A 165 -10.25 25.88 19.59
C ASN A 165 -10.76 26.33 20.98
N GLY A 166 -9.84 26.77 21.83
CA GLY A 166 -10.14 27.23 23.20
C GLY A 166 -10.28 26.13 24.25
N SER A 167 -10.27 24.84 23.86
CA SER A 167 -10.25 23.71 24.79
C SER A 167 -8.81 23.27 25.08
N GLN A 168 -8.52 22.89 26.31
CA GLN A 168 -7.20 22.40 26.74
C GLN A 168 -7.21 20.89 26.96
N TYR A 169 -6.16 20.21 26.50
CA TYR A 169 -6.00 18.75 26.50
C TYR A 169 -4.64 18.41 27.09
N TYR A 170 -4.59 17.58 28.13
CA TYR A 170 -3.33 17.12 28.70
C TYR A 170 -3.03 15.67 28.28
N PHE A 171 -1.87 15.49 27.66
CA PHE A 171 -1.31 14.17 27.35
C PHE A 171 -0.28 13.83 28.42
N ALA A 172 -0.50 12.72 29.13
CA ALA A 172 0.37 12.34 30.23
C ALA A 172 1.76 11.91 29.74
N ALA A 173 2.73 11.92 30.65
CA ALA A 173 3.95 11.12 30.46
C ALA A 173 3.57 9.64 30.40
N GLY A 174 4.10 8.91 29.40
CA GLY A 174 3.96 7.46 29.36
C GLY A 174 4.86 6.80 30.40
N ALA A 175 4.39 5.74 31.05
CA ALA A 175 5.20 4.99 32.00
C ALA A 175 6.07 4.01 31.23
N GLU A 176 7.36 4.32 31.08
CA GLU A 176 8.42 3.53 30.43
C GLU A 176 8.26 3.28 28.91
N ASP A 177 7.03 3.12 28.42
CA ASP A 177 6.65 3.02 27.02
C ASP A 177 5.69 4.15 26.68
N ILE A 178 6.13 5.14 25.90
CA ILE A 178 5.29 6.31 25.64
C ILE A 178 4.11 6.02 24.72
N ARG A 179 3.96 4.79 24.17
CA ARG A 179 2.68 4.33 23.60
C ARG A 179 1.54 4.36 24.61
N THR A 180 1.83 4.46 25.91
CA THR A 180 0.86 4.60 27.00
C THR A 180 0.67 6.04 27.46
N ALA A 181 0.95 7.04 26.61
CA ALA A 181 0.75 8.46 26.88
C ALA A 181 -0.51 9.04 26.21
N PRO A 182 -1.71 8.44 26.35
CA PRO A 182 -2.90 8.96 25.72
C PRO A 182 -3.38 10.24 26.41
N LEU A 183 -4.39 10.87 25.81
CA LEU A 183 -5.15 11.94 26.46
C LEU A 183 -5.65 11.49 27.84
N ARG A 184 -5.37 12.30 28.88
CA ARG A 184 -5.79 12.01 30.25
C ARG A 184 -6.81 12.96 30.84
N SER A 185 -6.78 14.24 30.47
CA SER A 185 -7.75 15.22 30.94
C SER A 185 -8.06 16.27 29.88
N MET A 186 -9.24 16.88 30.01
CA MET A 186 -9.72 17.99 29.20
C MET A 186 -10.32 19.04 30.13
N GLU A 187 -9.97 20.32 29.92
CA GLU A 187 -10.49 21.45 30.69
C GLU A 187 -11.12 22.51 29.76
N ASN A 188 -12.24 23.10 30.21
CA ASN A 188 -13.11 24.06 29.52
C ASN A 188 -13.79 23.55 28.23
N SER A 189 -14.93 22.86 28.40
CA SER A 189 -15.74 22.33 27.30
C SER A 189 -16.86 23.29 26.89
N THR A 190 -16.57 24.33 26.12
CA THR A 190 -17.64 24.99 25.34
C THR A 190 -17.86 24.32 23.98
N ASN A 191 -16.89 23.52 23.50
CA ASN A 191 -16.99 22.74 22.25
C ASN A 191 -15.88 21.67 22.16
N SER A 192 -15.99 20.56 22.92
CA SER A 192 -14.98 19.48 22.90
C SER A 192 -14.94 18.79 21.53
N MET A 193 -13.80 18.85 20.82
CA MET A 193 -13.61 18.27 19.48
C MET A 193 -12.94 16.89 19.50
N LEU A 194 -13.22 16.07 20.52
CA LEU A 194 -12.90 14.65 20.35
C LEU A 194 -13.72 14.15 19.16
N PRO A 195 -13.11 13.50 18.15
CA PRO A 195 -13.88 12.96 17.06
C PRO A 195 -14.89 11.95 17.63
N ASP A 196 -16.16 12.07 17.26
CA ASP A 196 -17.16 11.07 17.63
C ASP A 196 -16.68 9.70 17.16
N ALA A 197 -16.69 8.71 18.07
CA ALA A 197 -16.23 7.34 17.82
C ALA A 197 -16.95 6.63 16.65
N GLU A 198 -17.98 7.24 16.07
CA GLU A 198 -18.80 6.69 14.98
C GLU A 198 -18.58 7.33 13.60
N SER A 199 -17.72 8.36 13.46
CA SER A 199 -17.52 9.01 12.15
C SER A 199 -16.34 8.43 11.37
N ARG A 200 -16.47 7.18 10.92
CA ARG A 200 -15.93 6.63 9.67
C ARG A 200 -16.25 5.13 9.60
N LYS A 201 -17.42 4.82 9.02
CA LYS A 201 -17.49 3.62 8.18
C LYS A 201 -16.38 3.76 7.16
N ASP A 202 -15.41 2.86 7.25
CA ASP A 202 -14.44 2.62 6.20
C ASP A 202 -15.22 2.56 4.87
N GLY A 203 -14.83 3.40 3.91
CA GLY A 203 -15.48 3.53 2.61
C GLY A 203 -15.28 2.29 1.76
N SER A 204 -15.89 1.17 2.17
CA SER A 204 -16.07 -0.05 1.41
C SER A 204 -17.56 -0.22 1.10
N THR A 205 -18.11 0.66 0.26
CA THR A 205 -19.36 0.32 -0.42
C THR A 205 -19.03 -0.64 -1.56
N SER A 206 -19.11 -1.94 -1.30
CA SER A 206 -19.51 -2.89 -2.32
C SER A 206 -20.99 -2.66 -2.61
N GLU A 207 -21.29 -2.10 -3.78
CA GLU A 207 -22.64 -2.06 -4.33
C GLU A 207 -23.16 -3.49 -4.51
N ASN A 208 -24.23 -3.83 -3.78
CA ASN A 208 -25.30 -4.66 -4.33
C ASN A 208 -26.51 -4.61 -3.40
N THR A 209 -27.51 -3.79 -3.73
CA THR A 209 -28.86 -3.94 -3.18
C THR A 209 -29.88 -3.77 -4.29
N ALA A 210 -30.45 -4.89 -4.71
CA ALA A 210 -31.78 -4.92 -5.27
C ALA A 210 -32.77 -4.50 -4.18
N VAL A 211 -33.53 -3.44 -4.43
CA VAL A 211 -34.59 -2.96 -3.53
C VAL A 211 -35.90 -3.60 -3.97
N THR A 212 -36.53 -4.35 -3.09
CA THR A 212 -37.99 -4.61 -3.14
C THR A 212 -38.59 -4.03 -1.87
N ALA A 213 -39.22 -2.87 -1.98
CA ALA A 213 -40.01 -2.28 -0.91
C ALA A 213 -41.47 -2.69 -1.08
N LYS A 214 -42.04 -3.35 -0.06
CA LYS A 214 -43.50 -3.37 0.15
C LYS A 214 -43.86 -2.19 1.04
N GLN A 215 -44.74 -1.35 0.53
CA GLN A 215 -45.35 -0.22 1.24
C GLN A 215 -46.64 -0.72 1.91
N THR A 216 -46.82 -0.45 3.20
CA THR A 216 -48.13 -0.56 3.87
C THR A 216 -48.55 0.84 4.28
N VAL A 217 -49.72 1.23 3.77
CA VAL A 217 -50.40 2.50 4.03
C VAL A 217 -51.31 2.31 5.25
N LEU A 218 -51.28 3.28 6.15
CA LEU A 218 -52.46 3.83 6.81
C LEU A 218 -52.29 5.36 6.86
#